data_AF-A0AAU0YZ28-F1
#
_entry.id   AF-A0AAU0YZ28-F1
#
_cell.length_a   1.000
_cell.length_b   1.000
_cell.length_c   1.000
_cell.angle_alpha   90.00
_cell.angle_beta   90.00
_cell.angle_gamma   90.00
#
_symmetry.space_group_name_H-M   'P 1'
#
loop_
_entity.id
_entity.type
_entity.pdbx_description
1 polymer ?
#
loop_
_entity_poly.entity_id
_entity_poly.type
_entity_poly.pdbx_seq_one_letter_code
_entity_poly.pdbx_strand_id
1 'polypeptide(L)'
;MNPTSAPPVSLPDATVALRVQNQDARLSACLDSLFAQTLGTDRMQIVAVDDGSSDSSGSLLRELSADRPELLTVELPRRGTTPAEARNAAIEHTRGRYVIFLDASDQLAPDALERMVRAADRNEADVVLGKPAALGKRSVPTSMFRKSSTYAAPLTSRVYWTLTPDKLFRTELLRRAGLSFPTDLRFGEDQPFTAAAYLAADAVSVVADGPCVLKGSPAPPSAPVGPSDRCVLAERMMSMVHSLVPEGPGRDRLLSRHLEVELGKATGAALLGSDSPEERRQTLTHAESLINSLATPGSLALLPRPLAVRYALLAGGHHEHAVRMAEYSAAADRPTPKKVVDGGRVFAALPYFRDPAVELPDSVFDITDQMKVMMELQTLRWSGSILHLEGFAFFDQLSTASRRTRVLLRHRDTGTEERYSVTAHRDDKLVNSKGRPRAMGRFAARVNLAQSSDGWPLAPGIWDVLLSVSFEGVTRQVPLGAQRAASVDVVSRLPQVLGHSPRTEDHQLVAVPAYTEQGHLILEISERLPLPQLD
;
A
#
# COMPACT_ATOMS: atom_id res chain seq x y z
N MET A 1 4.32 26.31 59.84
CA MET A 1 4.28 24.99 59.18
C MET A 1 3.54 25.18 57.86
N ASN A 2 4.25 25.29 56.74
CA ASN A 2 3.63 25.30 55.42
C ASN A 2 3.25 23.88 55.03
N PRO A 3 2.06 23.63 54.47
CA PRO A 3 1.73 22.34 53.93
C PRO A 3 2.64 22.08 52.73
N THR A 4 3.45 21.04 52.82
CA THR A 4 4.25 20.49 51.74
C THR A 4 3.30 20.19 50.57
N SER A 5 3.36 21.00 49.52
CA SER A 5 2.75 20.68 48.24
C SER A 5 3.37 19.37 47.75
N ALA A 6 2.55 18.33 47.61
CA ALA A 6 2.95 17.13 46.90
C ALA A 6 3.53 17.54 45.53
N PRO A 7 4.64 16.95 45.07
CA PRO A 7 5.15 17.23 43.74
C PRO A 7 4.03 16.97 42.72
N PRO A 8 3.92 17.78 41.65
CA PRO A 8 2.93 17.52 40.60
C PRO A 8 3.16 16.10 40.09
N VAL A 9 2.14 15.25 40.19
CA VAL A 9 2.20 13.88 39.66
C VAL A 9 2.38 14.02 38.16
N SER A 10 3.60 13.75 37.67
CA SER A 10 3.88 13.77 36.24
C SER A 10 3.01 12.73 35.56
N LEU A 11 2.28 13.13 34.52
CA LEU A 11 1.47 12.20 33.74
C LEU A 11 2.37 11.08 33.19
N PRO A 12 1.92 9.81 33.20
CA PRO A 12 2.63 8.74 32.51
C PRO A 12 2.86 9.10 31.04
N ASP A 13 3.92 8.61 30.44
CA ASP A 13 4.12 8.82 29.01
C ASP A 13 3.20 7.94 28.17
N ALA A 14 2.96 6.71 28.61
CA ALA A 14 2.10 5.76 27.91
C ALA A 14 1.14 5.05 28.86
N THR A 15 -0.11 4.92 28.43
CA THR A 15 -1.07 3.97 28.97
C THR A 15 -1.14 2.75 28.05
N VAL A 16 -1.00 1.55 28.60
CA VAL A 16 -1.34 0.29 27.94
C VAL A 16 -2.77 -0.07 28.32
N ALA A 17 -3.70 0.07 27.39
CA ALA A 17 -5.08 -0.37 27.53
C ALA A 17 -5.17 -1.86 27.18
N LEU A 18 -5.07 -2.70 28.21
CA LEU A 18 -5.00 -4.16 28.10
C LEU A 18 -6.38 -4.77 28.21
N ARG A 19 -6.84 -5.44 27.15
CA ARG A 19 -8.07 -6.24 27.18
C ARG A 19 -7.77 -7.67 27.62
N VAL A 20 -8.52 -8.18 28.60
CA VAL A 20 -8.36 -9.52 29.17
C VAL A 20 -9.67 -10.31 29.08
N GLN A 21 -9.60 -11.50 28.48
CA GLN A 21 -10.73 -12.44 28.37
C GLN A 21 -10.27 -13.88 28.24
N ASN A 22 -10.37 -14.69 29.29
CA ASN A 22 -10.04 -16.12 29.26
C ASN A 22 -8.64 -16.44 28.68
N GLN A 23 -7.59 -15.80 29.20
CA GLN A 23 -6.22 -15.94 28.70
C GLN A 23 -5.22 -16.31 29.80
N ASP A 24 -5.60 -17.07 30.84
CA ASP A 24 -4.72 -17.30 32.00
C ASP A 24 -3.28 -17.71 31.64
N ALA A 25 -3.12 -18.62 30.68
CA ALA A 25 -1.85 -19.16 30.25
C ALA A 25 -0.95 -18.15 29.51
N ARG A 26 -1.52 -17.03 29.04
CA ARG A 26 -0.81 -16.00 28.26
C ARG A 26 -0.75 -14.65 28.96
N LEU A 27 -1.68 -14.38 29.87
CA LEU A 27 -1.78 -13.12 30.60
C LEU A 27 -0.48 -12.84 31.38
N SER A 28 0.10 -13.83 32.05
CA SER A 28 1.37 -13.65 32.76
C SER A 28 2.50 -13.20 31.82
N ALA A 29 2.67 -13.87 30.68
CA ALA A 29 3.70 -13.48 29.71
C ALA A 29 3.44 -12.11 29.08
N CYS A 30 2.17 -11.73 28.89
CA CYS A 30 1.79 -10.39 28.47
C CYS A 30 2.23 -9.36 29.53
N LEU A 31 1.81 -9.53 30.78
CA LEU A 31 2.13 -8.63 31.89
C LEU A 31 3.66 -8.55 32.15
N ASP A 32 4.37 -9.68 32.13
CA ASP A 32 5.83 -9.72 32.25
C ASP A 32 6.49 -8.86 31.16
N SER A 33 6.00 -8.92 29.92
CA SER A 33 6.51 -8.08 28.82
C SER A 33 6.26 -6.58 29.03
N LEU A 34 5.18 -6.22 29.74
CA LEU A 34 4.86 -4.84 30.09
C LEU A 34 5.75 -4.36 31.25
N PHE A 35 5.86 -5.14 32.32
CA PHE A 35 6.70 -4.78 33.47
C PHE A 35 8.19 -4.72 33.14
N ALA A 36 8.64 -5.44 32.11
CA ALA A 36 10.01 -5.43 31.63
C ALA A 36 10.31 -4.32 30.59
N GLN A 37 9.37 -3.40 30.29
CA GLN A 37 9.60 -2.33 29.32
C GLN A 37 10.71 -1.38 29.78
N THR A 38 11.62 -1.04 28.85
CA THR A 38 12.71 -0.07 29.12
C THR A 38 12.22 1.35 29.36
N LEU A 39 10.96 1.67 29.03
CA LEU A 39 10.33 2.95 29.35
C LEU A 39 10.30 3.21 30.88
N GLY A 40 10.26 2.15 31.69
CA GLY A 40 10.11 2.22 33.14
C GLY A 40 8.64 2.19 33.57
N THR A 41 8.35 1.47 34.65
CA THR A 41 6.99 1.37 35.22
C THR A 41 6.50 2.68 35.84
N ASP A 42 7.41 3.55 36.27
CA ASP A 42 7.14 4.90 36.78
C ASP A 42 6.60 5.86 35.71
N ARG A 43 6.88 5.57 34.43
CA ARG A 43 6.42 6.36 33.27
C ARG A 43 5.28 5.67 32.51
N MET A 44 4.77 4.55 33.01
CA MET A 44 3.75 3.75 32.35
C MET A 44 2.53 3.57 33.25
N GLN A 45 1.35 3.55 32.63
CA GLN A 45 0.11 3.07 33.25
C GLN A 45 -0.36 1.83 32.50
N ILE A 46 -0.86 0.82 33.19
CA ILE A 46 -1.54 -0.33 32.61
C ILE A 46 -2.98 -0.29 33.09
N VAL A 47 -3.94 -0.21 32.17
CA VAL A 47 -5.36 -0.33 32.45
C VAL A 47 -5.82 -1.68 31.92
N ALA A 48 -5.90 -2.67 32.81
CA ALA A 48 -6.32 -4.02 32.49
C ALA A 48 -7.83 -4.16 32.69
N VAL A 49 -8.56 -4.32 31.59
CA VAL A 49 -10.02 -4.50 31.60
C VAL A 49 -10.36 -5.98 31.45
N ASP A 50 -10.91 -6.58 32.51
CA ASP A 50 -11.48 -7.93 32.47
C ASP A 50 -12.93 -7.85 31.96
N ASP A 51 -13.17 -8.40 30.78
CA ASP A 51 -14.45 -8.32 30.07
C ASP A 51 -15.34 -9.56 30.29
N GLY A 52 -15.15 -10.22 31.44
CA GLY A 52 -16.03 -11.28 31.95
C GLY A 52 -15.40 -12.67 31.95
N SER A 53 -14.11 -12.77 32.27
CA SER A 53 -13.37 -14.04 32.34
C SER A 53 -14.04 -15.07 33.25
N SER A 54 -13.95 -16.34 32.87
CA SER A 54 -14.38 -17.51 33.64
C SER A 54 -13.21 -18.36 34.15
N ASP A 55 -11.99 -18.04 33.70
CA ASP A 55 -10.75 -18.65 34.18
C ASP A 55 -10.14 -17.86 35.35
N SER A 56 -8.85 -18.11 35.64
CA SER A 56 -8.13 -17.47 36.74
C SER A 56 -7.66 -16.03 36.45
N SER A 57 -7.91 -15.48 35.24
CA SER A 57 -7.38 -14.19 34.79
C SER A 57 -7.75 -13.03 35.72
N GLY A 58 -9.02 -12.91 36.11
CA GLY A 58 -9.50 -11.81 36.97
C GLY A 58 -8.93 -11.88 38.39
N SER A 59 -8.71 -13.09 38.93
CA SER A 59 -8.05 -13.26 40.22
C SER A 59 -6.58 -12.86 40.17
N LEU A 60 -5.87 -13.23 39.09
CA LEU A 60 -4.48 -12.83 38.88
C LEU A 60 -4.32 -11.30 38.79
N LEU A 61 -5.22 -10.60 38.08
CA LEU A 61 -5.19 -9.13 37.99
C LEU A 61 -5.41 -8.47 39.36
N ARG A 62 -6.35 -8.98 40.17
CA ARG A 62 -6.61 -8.46 41.52
C ARG A 62 -5.43 -8.68 42.48
N GLU A 63 -4.77 -9.83 42.38
CA GLU A 63 -3.56 -10.12 43.17
C GLU A 63 -2.41 -9.18 42.78
N LEU A 64 -2.14 -9.03 41.48
CA LEU A 64 -1.02 -8.21 41.00
C LEU A 64 -1.21 -6.71 41.21
N SER A 65 -2.44 -6.20 41.09
CA SER A 65 -2.73 -4.77 41.26
C SER A 65 -2.62 -4.30 42.73
N ALA A 66 -2.64 -5.21 43.71
CA ALA A 66 -2.52 -4.86 45.12
C ALA A 66 -1.20 -4.15 45.46
N ASP A 67 -0.10 -4.57 44.83
CA ASP A 67 1.26 -4.06 45.10
C ASP A 67 1.90 -3.33 43.89
N ARG A 68 1.13 -3.08 42.82
CA ARG A 68 1.62 -2.45 41.59
C ARG A 68 0.84 -1.18 41.25
N PRO A 69 1.30 0.01 41.65
CA PRO A 69 0.58 1.26 41.43
C PRO A 69 0.39 1.61 39.94
N GLU A 70 1.23 1.06 39.05
CA GLU A 70 1.10 1.20 37.60
C GLU A 70 -0.06 0.38 37.01
N LEU A 71 -0.56 -0.65 37.70
CA LEU A 71 -1.61 -1.55 37.21
C LEU A 71 -2.97 -1.23 37.83
N LEU A 72 -3.88 -0.70 37.00
CA LEU A 72 -5.29 -0.53 37.32
C LEU A 72 -6.11 -1.67 36.71
N THR A 73 -6.84 -2.40 37.55
CA THR A 73 -7.81 -3.40 37.09
C THR A 73 -9.21 -2.79 37.03
N VAL A 74 -9.91 -3.02 35.92
CA VAL A 74 -11.29 -2.61 35.69
C VAL A 74 -12.11 -3.86 35.35
N GLU A 75 -13.11 -4.17 36.17
CA GLU A 75 -14.02 -5.28 35.92
C GLU A 75 -15.31 -4.73 35.30
N LEU A 76 -15.73 -5.29 34.16
CA LEU A 76 -17.00 -4.90 33.55
C LEU A 76 -18.19 -5.56 34.26
N PRO A 77 -19.33 -4.84 34.42
CA PRO A 77 -20.43 -5.28 35.28
C PRO A 77 -21.23 -6.49 34.76
N ARG A 78 -21.03 -6.89 33.49
CA ARG A 78 -21.76 -8.01 32.87
C ARG A 78 -20.80 -8.91 32.09
N ARG A 79 -21.06 -10.22 32.10
CA ARG A 79 -20.40 -11.18 31.20
C ARG A 79 -20.89 -10.96 29.76
N GLY A 80 -20.03 -11.22 28.78
CA GLY A 80 -20.39 -11.12 27.35
C GLY A 80 -20.38 -9.68 26.82
N THR A 81 -19.52 -8.83 27.35
CA THR A 81 -19.20 -7.52 26.77
C THR A 81 -18.37 -7.68 25.49
N THR A 82 -18.49 -6.70 24.61
CA THR A 82 -17.76 -6.64 23.34
C THR A 82 -16.33 -6.13 23.54
N PRO A 83 -15.39 -6.44 22.63
CA PRO A 83 -14.08 -5.81 22.65
C PRO A 83 -14.14 -4.28 22.60
N ALA A 84 -15.15 -3.70 21.94
CA ALA A 84 -15.39 -2.25 21.92
C ALA A 84 -15.66 -1.69 23.32
N GLU A 85 -16.57 -2.31 24.07
CA GLU A 85 -16.91 -1.88 25.43
C GLU A 85 -15.70 -1.92 26.36
N ALA A 86 -14.89 -2.99 26.29
CA ALA A 86 -13.68 -3.10 27.10
C ALA A 86 -12.64 -2.02 26.77
N ARG A 87 -12.43 -1.72 25.48
CA ARG A 87 -11.50 -0.67 25.08
C ARG A 87 -12.02 0.73 25.43
N ASN A 88 -13.33 0.96 25.32
CA ASN A 88 -13.94 2.23 25.74
C ASN A 88 -13.82 2.45 27.24
N ALA A 89 -14.05 1.42 28.07
CA ALA A 89 -13.81 1.51 29.51
C ALA A 89 -12.34 1.83 29.81
N ALA A 90 -11.39 1.26 29.06
CA ALA A 90 -9.98 1.60 29.22
C ALA A 90 -9.66 3.07 28.86
N ILE A 91 -10.33 3.64 27.85
CA ILE A 91 -10.19 5.05 27.46
C ILE A 91 -10.57 5.98 28.62
N GLU A 92 -11.65 5.67 29.34
CA GLU A 92 -12.12 6.48 30.49
C GLU A 92 -11.09 6.58 31.62
N HIS A 93 -10.24 5.56 31.77
CA HIS A 93 -9.20 5.50 32.80
C HIS A 93 -7.79 5.88 32.30
N THR A 94 -7.66 6.26 31.02
CA THR A 94 -6.38 6.60 30.40
C THR A 94 -5.85 7.95 30.90
N ARG A 95 -4.65 7.93 31.51
CA ARG A 95 -3.95 9.11 32.03
C ARG A 95 -2.67 9.45 31.26
N GLY A 96 -2.11 8.50 30.53
CA GLY A 96 -0.87 8.70 29.79
C GLY A 96 -0.98 9.75 28.69
N ARG A 97 0.14 10.38 28.31
CA ARG A 97 0.21 11.28 27.15
C ARG A 97 -0.18 10.55 25.86
N TYR A 98 0.16 9.27 25.80
CA TYR A 98 -0.19 8.36 24.73
C TYR A 98 -0.91 7.11 25.27
N VAL A 99 -1.65 6.42 24.41
CA VAL A 99 -2.32 5.14 24.71
C VAL A 99 -2.07 4.12 23.60
N ILE A 100 -1.86 2.86 23.98
CA ILE A 100 -1.80 1.72 23.07
C ILE A 100 -2.79 0.65 23.53
N PHE A 101 -3.55 0.07 22.60
CA PHE A 101 -4.49 -1.00 22.90
C PHE A 101 -3.84 -2.36 22.63
N LEU A 102 -3.85 -3.23 23.63
CA LEU A 102 -3.22 -4.54 23.56
C LEU A 102 -4.22 -5.62 24.00
N ASP A 103 -4.21 -6.76 23.32
CA ASP A 103 -4.96 -7.94 23.77
C ASP A 103 -4.02 -8.83 24.62
N ALA A 104 -4.53 -9.48 25.67
CA ALA A 104 -3.73 -10.34 26.56
C ALA A 104 -3.07 -11.56 25.88
N SER A 105 -3.37 -11.83 24.61
CA SER A 105 -2.65 -12.82 23.81
C SER A 105 -1.35 -12.30 23.20
N ASP A 106 -1.14 -10.98 23.20
CA ASP A 106 0.00 -10.30 22.58
C ASP A 106 1.03 -9.89 23.66
N GLN A 107 2.23 -9.52 23.21
CA GLN A 107 3.30 -8.98 24.06
C GLN A 107 3.91 -7.75 23.41
N LEU A 108 4.59 -6.91 24.18
CA LEU A 108 5.44 -5.85 23.65
C LEU A 108 6.91 -6.29 23.64
N ALA A 109 7.65 -5.91 22.60
CA ALA A 109 9.10 -6.08 22.61
C ALA A 109 9.73 -5.18 23.70
N PRO A 110 10.86 -5.55 24.32
CA PRO A 110 11.36 -4.90 25.54
C PRO A 110 11.52 -3.38 25.47
N ASP A 111 11.88 -2.84 24.30
CA ASP A 111 12.12 -1.40 24.06
C ASP A 111 11.01 -0.73 23.23
N ALA A 112 9.88 -1.40 23.03
CA ALA A 112 8.84 -0.98 22.11
C ALA A 112 8.22 0.35 22.50
N LEU A 113 7.76 0.49 23.75
CA LEU A 113 7.11 1.73 24.21
C LEU A 113 8.09 2.91 24.18
N GLU A 114 9.33 2.71 24.64
CA GLU A 114 10.35 3.76 24.64
C GLU A 114 10.62 4.26 23.21
N ARG A 115 10.82 3.35 22.24
CA ARG A 115 11.03 3.71 20.83
C ARG A 115 9.81 4.42 20.23
N MET A 116 8.61 3.95 20.52
CA MET A 116 7.39 4.53 19.97
C MET A 116 7.09 5.91 20.56
N VAL A 117 7.24 6.09 21.88
CA VAL A 117 7.10 7.40 22.55
C VAL A 117 8.16 8.37 22.04
N ARG A 118 9.42 7.94 21.93
CA ARG A 118 10.49 8.78 21.39
C ARG A 118 10.22 9.22 19.95
N ALA A 119 9.68 8.32 19.11
CA ALA A 119 9.29 8.66 17.75
C ALA A 119 8.11 9.64 17.73
N ALA A 120 7.12 9.47 18.62
CA ALA A 120 5.98 10.36 18.76
C ALA A 120 6.41 11.77 19.17
N ASP A 121 7.30 11.88 20.17
CA ASP A 121 7.82 13.16 20.65
C ASP A 121 8.69 13.84 19.61
N ARG A 122 9.59 13.08 18.95
CA ARG A 122 10.52 13.63 17.94
C ARG A 122 9.82 14.16 16.70
N ASN A 123 8.77 13.46 16.26
CA ASN A 123 8.08 13.76 14.99
C ASN A 123 6.74 14.47 15.22
N GLU A 124 6.42 14.82 16.48
CA GLU A 124 5.13 15.37 16.90
C GLU A 124 3.93 14.50 16.47
N ALA A 125 4.14 13.20 16.33
CA ALA A 125 3.13 12.29 15.78
C ALA A 125 1.96 12.06 16.74
N ASP A 126 0.75 12.09 16.20
CA ASP A 126 -0.45 11.69 16.93
C ASP A 126 -0.68 10.18 16.88
N VAL A 127 -0.19 9.51 15.83
CA VAL A 127 -0.27 8.05 15.70
C VAL A 127 1.09 7.49 15.33
N VAL A 128 1.56 6.50 16.07
CA VAL A 128 2.81 5.78 15.79
C VAL A 128 2.52 4.30 15.59
N LEU A 129 2.83 3.81 14.39
CA LEU A 129 2.78 2.39 14.08
C LEU A 129 4.09 1.72 14.51
N GLY A 130 3.97 0.72 15.38
CA GLY A 130 5.08 -0.17 15.73
C GLY A 130 5.05 -1.42 14.87
N LYS A 131 6.20 -1.84 14.34
CA LYS A 131 6.29 -3.04 13.49
C LYS A 131 5.84 -4.30 14.25
N PRO A 132 4.83 -5.02 13.76
CA PRO A 132 4.40 -6.26 14.38
C PRO A 132 5.35 -7.40 14.02
N ALA A 133 5.46 -8.37 14.90
CA ALA A 133 6.02 -9.69 14.64
C ALA A 133 5.09 -10.77 15.17
N ALA A 134 5.19 -11.99 14.65
CA ALA A 134 4.31 -13.08 15.06
C ALA A 134 4.92 -13.89 16.23
N LEU A 135 4.13 -14.17 17.27
CA LEU A 135 4.39 -15.24 18.21
C LEU A 135 3.83 -16.54 17.59
N GLY A 136 4.68 -17.24 16.83
CA GLY A 136 4.32 -18.47 16.13
C GLY A 136 3.88 -18.25 14.68
N LYS A 137 2.84 -18.97 14.23
CA LYS A 137 2.45 -19.06 12.80
C LYS A 137 1.48 -17.97 12.32
N ARG A 138 1.23 -16.94 13.13
CA ARG A 138 0.30 -15.85 12.78
C ARG A 138 0.86 -15.00 11.64
N SER A 139 0.03 -14.63 10.67
CA SER A 139 0.40 -13.64 9.66
C SER A 139 0.27 -12.22 10.22
N VAL A 140 1.25 -11.37 9.93
CA VAL A 140 1.27 -9.95 10.34
C VAL A 140 1.48 -9.04 9.13
N PRO A 141 0.94 -7.81 9.13
CA PRO A 141 1.16 -6.85 8.05
C PRO A 141 2.65 -6.50 7.91
N THR A 142 3.17 -6.50 6.67
CA THR A 142 4.59 -6.18 6.39
C THR A 142 4.79 -4.98 5.48
N SER A 143 3.80 -4.65 4.65
CA SER A 143 3.99 -3.71 3.53
C SER A 143 4.31 -2.27 3.94
N MET A 144 3.79 -1.80 5.07
CA MET A 144 4.04 -0.47 5.63
C MET A 144 5.25 -0.42 6.57
N PHE A 145 5.80 -1.57 6.96
CA PHE A 145 6.92 -1.69 7.92
C PHE A 145 8.25 -2.07 7.25
N ARG A 146 8.41 -1.71 5.97
CA ARG A 146 9.66 -1.94 5.22
C ARG A 146 10.78 -0.99 5.65
N LYS A 147 10.43 0.23 6.04
CA LYS A 147 11.33 1.26 6.56
C LYS A 147 10.59 2.14 7.55
N SER A 148 11.32 2.70 8.51
CA SER A 148 10.79 3.73 9.40
C SER A 148 10.44 4.99 8.59
N SER A 149 9.43 5.73 9.03
CA SER A 149 8.98 6.97 8.40
C SER A 149 8.60 7.98 9.46
N THR A 150 9.08 9.22 9.33
CA THR A 150 8.70 10.32 10.21
C THR A 150 7.26 10.76 9.93
N TYR A 151 6.92 10.88 8.65
CA TYR A 151 5.57 11.21 8.19
C TYR A 151 5.07 10.17 7.20
N ALA A 152 3.83 9.70 7.39
CA ALA A 152 3.17 8.76 6.52
C ALA A 152 1.71 9.19 6.27
N ALA A 153 1.48 9.88 5.15
CA ALA A 153 0.14 10.35 4.78
C ALA A 153 -0.86 9.17 4.65
N PRO A 154 -1.98 9.15 5.39
CA PRO A 154 -2.97 8.07 5.31
C PRO A 154 -3.55 7.87 3.91
N LEU A 155 -3.77 8.96 3.17
CA LEU A 155 -4.42 8.95 1.86
C LEU A 155 -3.54 8.40 0.73
N THR A 156 -2.21 8.42 0.88
CA THR A 156 -1.29 8.06 -0.22
C THR A 156 -0.33 6.94 0.14
N SER A 157 -0.02 6.75 1.43
CA SER A 157 0.84 5.67 1.90
C SER A 157 0.08 4.35 2.06
N ARG A 158 0.72 3.36 2.71
CA ARG A 158 0.11 2.06 3.04
C ARG A 158 -0.29 1.93 4.51
N VAL A 159 -0.12 2.96 5.34
CA VAL A 159 -0.45 2.88 6.78
C VAL A 159 -1.93 2.60 7.00
N TYR A 160 -2.80 3.12 6.13
CA TYR A 160 -4.23 2.85 6.21
C TYR A 160 -4.53 1.35 6.11
N TRP A 161 -3.77 0.54 5.36
CA TRP A 161 -4.02 -0.91 5.19
C TRP A 161 -3.88 -1.75 6.48
N THR A 162 -3.46 -1.16 7.60
CA THR A 162 -3.55 -1.77 8.94
C THR A 162 -4.41 -0.89 9.85
N LEU A 163 -5.59 -1.40 10.23
CA LEU A 163 -6.56 -0.70 11.07
C LEU A 163 -6.78 -1.37 12.43
N THR A 164 -5.82 -2.17 12.88
CA THR A 164 -5.80 -2.71 14.25
C THR A 164 -5.42 -1.60 15.24
N PRO A 165 -5.83 -1.68 16.52
CA PRO A 165 -5.61 -0.60 17.49
C PRO A 165 -4.30 -0.77 18.28
N ASP A 166 -3.44 -1.71 17.89
CA ASP A 166 -2.12 -1.98 18.47
C ASP A 166 -1.06 -0.97 17.98
N LYS A 167 -1.39 0.30 18.11
CA LYS A 167 -0.58 1.47 17.74
C LYS A 167 -0.58 2.43 18.92
N LEU A 168 0.43 3.28 18.98
CA LEU A 168 0.47 4.32 20.00
C LEU A 168 -0.30 5.53 19.47
N PHE A 169 -1.34 5.95 20.18
CA PHE A 169 -2.17 7.11 19.85
C PHE A 169 -1.95 8.19 20.89
N ARG A 170 -1.87 9.45 20.48
CA ARG A 170 -1.87 10.59 21.40
C ARG A 170 -3.23 10.64 22.10
N THR A 171 -3.25 10.63 23.43
CA THR A 171 -4.51 10.63 24.20
C THR A 171 -5.35 11.87 23.88
N GLU A 172 -4.71 13.01 23.63
CA GLU A 172 -5.40 14.24 23.22
C GLU A 172 -6.05 14.15 21.84
N LEU A 173 -5.51 13.35 20.90
CA LEU A 173 -6.18 13.07 19.63
C LEU A 173 -7.52 12.37 19.87
N LEU A 174 -7.56 11.36 20.75
CA LEU A 174 -8.80 10.65 21.07
C LEU A 174 -9.85 11.61 21.63
N ARG A 175 -9.45 12.52 22.53
CA ARG A 175 -10.35 13.49 23.15
C ARG A 175 -10.87 14.52 22.15
N ARG A 176 -9.97 15.20 21.43
CA ARG A 176 -10.33 16.29 20.50
C ARG A 176 -11.18 15.80 19.33
N ALA A 177 -10.96 14.57 18.86
CA ALA A 177 -11.72 13.97 17.77
C ALA A 177 -12.91 13.11 18.24
N GLY A 178 -13.16 13.02 19.56
CA GLY A 178 -14.28 12.24 20.11
C GLY A 178 -14.22 10.75 19.75
N LEU A 179 -13.02 10.16 19.70
CA LEU A 179 -12.82 8.79 19.23
C LEU A 179 -13.24 7.77 20.29
N SER A 180 -14.08 6.83 19.87
CA SER A 180 -14.47 5.64 20.63
C SER A 180 -14.64 4.45 19.71
N PHE A 181 -14.58 3.24 20.27
CA PHE A 181 -14.86 2.02 19.54
C PHE A 181 -16.39 1.85 19.40
N PRO A 182 -16.92 1.65 18.18
CA PRO A 182 -18.35 1.45 17.97
C PRO A 182 -18.82 0.15 18.63
N THR A 183 -19.78 0.24 19.53
CA THR A 183 -20.33 -0.90 20.28
C THR A 183 -21.48 -1.60 19.57
N ASP A 184 -21.99 -1.01 18.48
CA ASP A 184 -23.06 -1.57 17.64
C ASP A 184 -22.55 -2.58 16.60
N LEU A 185 -21.23 -2.65 16.39
CA LEU A 185 -20.61 -3.61 15.46
C LEU A 185 -20.34 -4.95 16.14
N ARG A 186 -20.78 -6.04 15.50
CA ARG A 186 -20.44 -7.41 15.92
C ARG A 186 -18.99 -7.80 15.62
N PHE A 187 -18.37 -7.14 14.65
CA PHE A 187 -17.03 -7.45 14.15
C PHE A 187 -16.35 -6.22 13.56
N GLY A 188 -15.04 -6.10 13.79
CA GLY A 188 -14.19 -5.10 13.14
C GLY A 188 -14.37 -3.70 13.70
N GLU A 189 -14.76 -3.59 14.96
CA GLU A 189 -14.90 -2.36 15.73
C GLU A 189 -13.60 -1.54 15.80
N ASP A 190 -12.46 -2.20 15.68
CA ASP A 190 -11.15 -1.56 15.63
C ASP A 190 -10.94 -0.73 14.35
N GLN A 191 -11.60 -1.12 13.24
CA GLN A 191 -11.38 -0.48 11.96
C GLN A 191 -11.89 0.96 11.90
N PRO A 192 -13.15 1.26 12.28
CA PRO A 192 -13.64 2.64 12.32
C PRO A 192 -12.82 3.52 13.25
N PHE A 193 -12.48 3.02 14.45
CA PHE A 193 -11.66 3.75 15.42
C PHE A 193 -10.30 4.14 14.83
N THR A 194 -9.55 3.17 14.30
CA THR A 194 -8.19 3.42 13.81
C THR A 194 -8.19 4.28 12.54
N ALA A 195 -9.17 4.09 11.67
CA ALA A 195 -9.30 4.90 10.46
C ALA A 195 -9.65 6.36 10.80
N ALA A 196 -10.60 6.60 11.71
CA ALA A 196 -10.91 7.94 12.20
C ALA A 196 -9.70 8.60 12.86
N ALA A 197 -8.95 7.84 13.67
CA ALA A 197 -7.70 8.31 14.28
C ALA A 197 -6.67 8.76 13.21
N TYR A 198 -6.48 7.97 12.14
CA TYR A 198 -5.58 8.38 11.06
C TYR A 198 -6.05 9.63 10.32
N LEU A 199 -7.36 9.75 10.07
CA LEU A 199 -7.92 10.88 9.31
C LEU A 199 -7.98 12.18 10.13
N ALA A 200 -7.99 12.09 11.46
CA ALA A 200 -7.95 13.22 12.39
C ALA A 200 -6.53 13.56 12.91
N ALA A 201 -5.53 12.74 12.59
CA ALA A 201 -4.15 12.94 13.01
C ALA A 201 -3.44 13.99 12.14
N ASP A 202 -2.68 14.88 12.77
CA ASP A 202 -1.83 15.84 12.08
C ASP A 202 -0.57 15.16 11.52
N ALA A 203 -0.04 14.20 12.27
CA ALA A 203 1.13 13.42 11.88
C ALA A 203 1.02 11.94 12.27
N VAL A 204 1.44 11.08 11.34
CA VAL A 204 1.51 9.62 11.51
C VAL A 204 2.94 9.15 11.25
N SER A 205 3.55 8.45 12.21
CA SER A 205 4.90 7.88 12.10
C SER A 205 4.88 6.36 12.04
N VAL A 206 5.94 5.78 11.48
CA VAL A 206 6.20 4.34 11.45
C VAL A 206 7.56 4.03 12.05
N VAL A 207 7.59 3.15 13.05
CA VAL A 207 8.81 2.59 13.66
C VAL A 207 8.98 1.15 13.16
N ALA A 208 9.98 0.93 12.30
CA ALA A 208 10.22 -0.35 11.65
C ALA A 208 11.62 -0.97 11.92
N ASP A 209 12.44 -0.31 12.74
CA ASP A 209 13.82 -0.71 13.08
C ASP A 209 13.92 -1.96 13.98
N GLY A 210 12.78 -2.51 14.39
CA GLY A 210 12.66 -3.74 15.17
C GLY A 210 11.19 -4.05 15.47
N PRO A 211 10.87 -5.28 15.93
CA PRO A 211 9.52 -5.60 16.38
C PRO A 211 9.10 -4.70 17.55
N CYS A 212 7.84 -4.30 17.60
CA CYS A 212 7.24 -3.53 18.70
C CYS A 212 6.14 -4.33 19.38
N VAL A 213 5.25 -4.92 18.57
CA VAL A 213 4.12 -5.73 19.06
C VAL A 213 4.31 -7.17 18.58
N LEU A 214 4.38 -8.11 19.52
CA LEU A 214 4.49 -9.53 19.25
C LEU A 214 3.08 -10.14 19.31
N LYS A 215 2.51 -10.44 18.14
CA LYS A 215 1.12 -10.87 17.96
C LYS A 215 0.96 -12.36 18.24
N GLY A 216 0.24 -12.70 19.29
CA GLY A 216 -0.16 -14.07 19.59
C GLY A 216 -1.39 -14.52 18.83
N SER A 217 -1.73 -15.79 19.04
CA SER A 217 -2.99 -16.35 18.55
C SER A 217 -4.14 -15.69 19.30
N PRO A 218 -5.08 -15.02 18.60
CA PRO A 218 -6.19 -14.35 19.27
C PRO A 218 -7.09 -15.40 19.92
N ALA A 219 -7.88 -14.99 20.91
CA ALA A 219 -9.02 -15.81 21.32
C ALA A 219 -9.94 -16.05 20.10
N PRO A 220 -10.55 -17.24 19.98
CA PRO A 220 -11.60 -17.43 18.99
C PRO A 220 -12.72 -16.41 19.24
N PRO A 221 -13.35 -15.88 18.17
CA PRO A 221 -14.48 -14.97 18.35
C PRO A 221 -15.62 -15.70 19.08
N SER A 222 -16.39 -14.95 19.87
CA SER A 222 -17.53 -15.49 20.63
C SER A 222 -18.65 -16.03 19.75
N ALA A 223 -18.72 -15.58 18.49
CA ALA A 223 -19.62 -16.08 17.46
C ALA A 223 -18.95 -16.06 16.07
N PRO A 224 -19.38 -16.94 15.14
CA PRO A 224 -18.95 -16.86 13.75
C PRO A 224 -19.31 -15.50 13.11
N VAL A 225 -18.41 -14.99 12.26
CA VAL A 225 -18.61 -13.76 11.50
C VAL A 225 -19.07 -14.13 10.09
N GLY A 226 -20.32 -13.82 9.78
CA GLY A 226 -20.95 -14.13 8.51
C GLY A 226 -20.62 -13.12 7.39
N PRO A 227 -21.03 -13.39 6.15
CA PRO A 227 -20.96 -12.42 5.06
C PRO A 227 -21.77 -11.14 5.34
N SER A 228 -22.94 -11.23 6.01
CA SER A 228 -23.77 -10.07 6.33
C SER A 228 -23.08 -9.09 7.29
N ASP A 229 -22.42 -9.61 8.35
CA ASP A 229 -21.63 -8.79 9.29
C ASP A 229 -20.54 -7.98 8.57
N ARG A 230 -19.95 -8.56 7.50
CA ARG A 230 -18.93 -7.89 6.69
C ARG A 230 -19.51 -6.80 5.79
N CYS A 231 -20.74 -6.94 5.30
CA CYS A 231 -21.43 -5.87 4.57
C CYS A 231 -21.73 -4.68 5.49
N VAL A 232 -22.21 -4.94 6.72
CA VAL A 232 -22.42 -3.88 7.73
C VAL A 232 -21.13 -3.13 8.04
N LEU A 233 -20.01 -3.85 8.21
CA LEU A 233 -18.71 -3.20 8.40
C LEU A 233 -18.28 -2.41 7.15
N ALA A 234 -18.45 -2.95 5.95
CA ALA A 234 -18.12 -2.26 4.70
C ALA A 234 -18.91 -0.95 4.57
N GLU A 235 -20.21 -0.98 4.85
CA GLU A 235 -21.07 0.20 4.86
C GLU A 235 -20.59 1.26 5.85
N ARG A 236 -20.31 0.85 7.10
CA ARG A 236 -19.78 1.76 8.12
C ARG A 236 -18.49 2.44 7.67
N MET A 237 -17.56 1.67 7.12
CA MET A 237 -16.26 2.18 6.68
C MET A 237 -16.39 3.10 5.46
N MET A 238 -17.17 2.71 4.45
CA MET A 238 -17.34 3.50 3.23
C MET A 238 -18.08 4.81 3.50
N SER A 239 -19.15 4.78 4.32
CA SER A 239 -19.88 5.99 4.72
C SER A 239 -19.01 6.95 5.52
N MET A 240 -18.17 6.44 6.43
CA MET A 240 -17.20 7.26 7.16
C MET A 240 -16.15 7.89 6.23
N VAL A 241 -15.63 7.14 5.25
CA VAL A 241 -14.69 7.68 4.27
C VAL A 241 -15.34 8.82 3.46
N HIS A 242 -16.60 8.68 3.04
CA HIS A 242 -17.33 9.76 2.37
C HIS A 242 -17.52 10.99 3.27
N SER A 243 -17.76 10.79 4.56
CA SER A 243 -17.97 11.87 5.51
C SER A 243 -16.69 12.63 5.87
N LEU A 244 -15.54 11.94 5.96
CA LEU A 244 -14.30 12.50 6.47
C LEU A 244 -13.29 12.90 5.38
N VAL A 245 -13.43 12.37 4.16
CA VAL A 245 -12.43 12.57 3.09
C VAL A 245 -13.08 13.28 1.90
N PRO A 246 -12.55 14.45 1.49
CA PRO A 246 -13.02 15.16 0.31
C PRO A 246 -12.93 14.31 -0.97
N GLU A 247 -13.74 14.68 -1.97
CA GLU A 247 -13.73 13.99 -3.26
C GLU A 247 -12.35 14.03 -3.93
N GLY A 248 -11.94 12.91 -4.52
CA GLY A 248 -10.71 12.82 -5.30
C GLY A 248 -9.96 11.50 -5.14
N PRO A 249 -8.75 11.38 -5.73
CA PRO A 249 -8.01 10.13 -5.79
C PRO A 249 -7.68 9.50 -4.43
N GLY A 250 -7.53 10.34 -3.38
CA GLY A 250 -7.32 9.88 -2.01
C GLY A 250 -8.54 9.12 -1.46
N ARG A 251 -9.74 9.68 -1.65
CA ARG A 251 -11.01 9.02 -1.26
C ARG A 251 -11.22 7.73 -2.04
N ASP A 252 -11.02 7.77 -3.36
CA ASP A 252 -11.18 6.61 -4.24
C ASP A 252 -10.28 5.44 -3.81
N ARG A 253 -9.05 5.74 -3.39
CA ARG A 253 -8.09 4.76 -2.87
C ARG A 253 -8.52 4.16 -1.53
N LEU A 254 -9.09 4.95 -0.62
CA LEU A 254 -9.59 4.42 0.65
C LEU A 254 -10.85 3.57 0.45
N LEU A 255 -11.77 4.02 -0.41
CA LEU A 255 -12.96 3.25 -0.79
C LEU A 255 -12.57 1.93 -1.47
N SER A 256 -11.58 1.94 -2.38
CA SER A 256 -11.13 0.72 -3.05
C SER A 256 -10.61 -0.33 -2.06
N ARG A 257 -9.99 0.09 -0.95
CA ARG A 257 -9.57 -0.82 0.11
C ARG A 257 -10.76 -1.51 0.77
N HIS A 258 -11.84 -0.78 1.07
CA HIS A 258 -13.02 -1.36 1.74
C HIS A 258 -13.87 -2.22 0.81
N LEU A 259 -13.93 -1.84 -0.46
CA LEU A 259 -14.45 -2.67 -1.54
C LEU A 259 -13.64 -3.96 -1.68
N GLU A 260 -12.30 -3.92 -1.60
CA GLU A 260 -11.47 -5.11 -1.76
C GLU A 260 -11.46 -6.03 -0.53
N VAL A 261 -11.38 -5.46 0.67
CA VAL A 261 -11.12 -6.22 1.90
C VAL A 261 -12.41 -6.65 2.59
N GLU A 262 -13.27 -5.71 2.97
CA GLU A 262 -14.49 -6.01 3.72
C GLU A 262 -15.56 -6.58 2.78
N LEU A 263 -16.00 -5.79 1.80
CA LEU A 263 -17.04 -6.19 0.86
C LEU A 263 -16.55 -7.33 -0.05
N GLY A 264 -15.27 -7.33 -0.42
CA GLY A 264 -14.69 -8.36 -1.27
C GLY A 264 -14.67 -9.75 -0.62
N LYS A 265 -14.50 -9.82 0.72
CA LYS A 265 -14.67 -11.05 1.50
C LYS A 265 -16.14 -11.39 1.69
N ALA A 266 -16.98 -10.38 1.95
CA ALA A 266 -18.42 -10.55 2.12
C ALA A 266 -19.05 -11.25 0.91
N THR A 267 -18.82 -10.74 -0.30
CA THR A 267 -19.34 -11.29 -1.57
C THR A 267 -18.45 -12.38 -2.17
N GLY A 268 -17.53 -12.94 -1.37
CA GLY A 268 -16.50 -13.88 -1.80
C GLY A 268 -16.46 -15.10 -0.90
N ALA A 269 -15.32 -15.34 -0.25
CA ALA A 269 -15.13 -16.51 0.59
C ALA A 269 -16.19 -16.67 1.70
N ALA A 270 -16.66 -15.56 2.31
CA ALA A 270 -17.69 -15.63 3.34
C ALA A 270 -19.06 -16.01 2.75
N LEU A 271 -19.43 -15.47 1.59
CA LEU A 271 -20.65 -15.85 0.86
C LEU A 271 -20.63 -17.34 0.49
N LEU A 272 -19.52 -17.78 -0.12
CA LEU A 272 -19.37 -19.16 -0.59
C LEU A 272 -19.33 -20.16 0.57
N GLY A 273 -18.81 -19.76 1.73
CA GLY A 273 -18.78 -20.57 2.95
C GLY A 273 -20.07 -20.53 3.79
N SER A 274 -21.04 -19.67 3.47
CA SER A 274 -22.33 -19.65 4.18
C SER A 274 -23.27 -20.72 3.62
N ASP A 275 -23.82 -21.54 4.51
CA ASP A 275 -24.82 -22.57 4.19
C ASP A 275 -26.26 -22.03 4.17
N SER A 276 -26.47 -20.75 4.55
CA SER A 276 -27.79 -20.13 4.64
C SER A 276 -28.16 -19.43 3.32
N PRO A 277 -29.17 -19.93 2.56
CA PRO A 277 -29.62 -19.26 1.34
C PRO A 277 -30.17 -17.86 1.61
N GLU A 278 -30.81 -17.69 2.77
CA GLU A 278 -31.35 -16.40 3.22
C GLU A 278 -30.23 -15.37 3.41
N GLU A 279 -29.19 -15.75 4.15
CA GLU A 279 -28.06 -14.86 4.44
C GLU A 279 -27.30 -14.51 3.16
N ARG A 280 -27.13 -15.47 2.24
CA ARG A 280 -26.52 -15.23 0.93
C ARG A 280 -27.32 -14.18 0.14
N ARG A 281 -28.65 -14.32 0.07
CA ARG A 281 -29.51 -13.37 -0.63
C ARG A 281 -29.44 -11.98 0.00
N GLN A 282 -29.55 -11.88 1.33
CA GLN A 282 -29.43 -10.61 2.04
C GLN A 282 -28.08 -9.93 1.81
N THR A 283 -26.98 -10.71 1.86
CA THR A 283 -25.63 -10.21 1.57
C THR A 283 -25.52 -9.63 0.17
N LEU A 284 -26.04 -10.34 -0.84
CA LEU A 284 -25.97 -9.91 -2.24
C LEU A 284 -26.77 -8.63 -2.49
N THR A 285 -28.01 -8.56 -1.96
CA THR A 285 -28.85 -7.36 -2.04
C THR A 285 -28.20 -6.16 -1.32
N HIS A 286 -27.62 -6.38 -0.13
CA HIS A 286 -26.93 -5.32 0.60
C HIS A 286 -25.69 -4.85 -0.16
N ALA A 287 -24.87 -5.77 -0.67
CA ALA A 287 -23.69 -5.44 -1.44
C ALA A 287 -24.01 -4.67 -2.73
N GLU A 288 -25.06 -5.06 -3.46
CA GLU A 288 -25.58 -4.29 -4.61
C GLU A 288 -25.91 -2.85 -4.21
N SER A 289 -26.66 -2.68 -3.12
CA SER A 289 -27.01 -1.35 -2.61
C SER A 289 -25.77 -0.51 -2.27
N LEU A 290 -24.77 -1.09 -1.60
CA LEU A 290 -23.52 -0.40 -1.26
C LEU A 290 -22.70 -0.02 -2.48
N ILE A 291 -22.63 -0.89 -3.50
CA ILE A 291 -21.92 -0.60 -4.74
C ILE A 291 -22.59 0.57 -5.47
N ASN A 292 -23.92 0.55 -5.57
CA ASN A 292 -24.68 1.57 -6.29
C ASN A 292 -24.72 2.93 -5.55
N SER A 293 -24.59 2.94 -4.22
CA SER A 293 -24.69 4.16 -3.42
C SER A 293 -23.35 4.76 -2.97
N LEU A 294 -22.34 3.92 -2.71
CA LEU A 294 -21.09 4.36 -2.06
C LEU A 294 -19.82 4.14 -2.90
N ALA A 295 -19.84 3.29 -3.93
CA ALA A 295 -18.67 3.13 -4.81
C ALA A 295 -18.55 4.30 -5.80
N THR A 296 -17.33 4.69 -6.13
CA THR A 296 -17.04 5.70 -7.16
C THR A 296 -16.42 5.04 -8.40
N PRO A 297 -16.50 5.67 -9.59
CA PRO A 297 -15.80 5.19 -10.77
C PRO A 297 -14.29 5.00 -10.53
N GLY A 298 -13.68 5.93 -9.81
CA GLY A 298 -12.26 5.85 -9.44
C GLY A 298 -11.96 4.69 -8.49
N SER A 299 -12.81 4.45 -7.48
CA SER A 299 -12.59 3.32 -6.56
C SER A 299 -12.74 1.97 -7.24
N LEU A 300 -13.72 1.83 -8.15
CA LEU A 300 -13.91 0.61 -8.95
C LEU A 300 -12.77 0.39 -9.94
N ALA A 301 -12.24 1.47 -10.53
CA ALA A 301 -11.10 1.42 -11.45
C ALA A 301 -9.80 0.96 -10.77
N LEU A 302 -9.70 1.00 -9.44
CA LEU A 302 -8.54 0.51 -8.67
C LEU A 302 -8.64 -0.97 -8.29
N LEU A 303 -9.80 -1.61 -8.45
CA LEU A 303 -10.01 -2.99 -7.98
C LEU A 303 -9.28 -4.03 -8.86
N PRO A 304 -8.91 -5.19 -8.29
CA PRO A 304 -8.57 -6.36 -9.10
C PRO A 304 -9.70 -6.67 -10.10
N ARG A 305 -9.37 -6.92 -11.37
CA ARG A 305 -10.39 -7.08 -12.42
C ARG A 305 -11.46 -8.15 -12.14
N PRO A 306 -11.12 -9.34 -11.59
CA PRO A 306 -12.16 -10.31 -11.22
C PRO A 306 -13.20 -9.75 -10.25
N LEU A 307 -12.76 -8.90 -9.31
CA LEU A 307 -13.63 -8.24 -8.36
C LEU A 307 -14.46 -7.13 -9.02
N ALA A 308 -13.84 -6.33 -9.91
CA ALA A 308 -14.56 -5.30 -10.66
C ALA A 308 -15.70 -5.90 -11.51
N VAL A 309 -15.45 -7.03 -12.20
CA VAL A 309 -16.49 -7.77 -12.94
C VAL A 309 -17.59 -8.24 -12.00
N ARG A 310 -17.24 -8.85 -10.86
CA ARG A 310 -18.22 -9.29 -9.87
C ARG A 310 -19.10 -8.14 -9.38
N TYR A 311 -18.53 -6.95 -9.19
CA TYR A 311 -19.29 -5.78 -8.74
C TYR A 311 -20.13 -5.15 -9.83
N ALA A 312 -19.68 -5.17 -11.09
CA ALA A 312 -20.53 -4.80 -12.21
C ALA A 312 -21.74 -5.73 -12.35
N LEU A 313 -21.57 -7.04 -12.15
CA LEU A 313 -22.68 -8.00 -12.11
C LEU A 313 -23.66 -7.72 -10.98
N LEU A 314 -23.16 -7.46 -9.76
CA LEU A 314 -24.02 -7.11 -8.62
C LEU A 314 -24.78 -5.81 -8.86
N ALA A 315 -24.10 -4.76 -9.34
CA ALA A 315 -24.71 -3.47 -9.65
C ALA A 315 -25.83 -3.58 -10.71
N GLY A 316 -25.72 -4.53 -11.64
CA GLY A 316 -26.74 -4.86 -12.63
C GLY A 316 -27.79 -5.88 -12.18
N GLY A 317 -27.82 -6.28 -10.90
CA GLY A 317 -28.78 -7.26 -10.37
C GLY A 317 -28.51 -8.72 -10.78
N HIS A 318 -27.37 -9.02 -11.41
CA HIS A 318 -27.02 -10.36 -11.88
C HIS A 318 -26.39 -11.21 -10.76
N HIS A 319 -27.12 -11.44 -9.67
CA HIS A 319 -26.61 -12.07 -8.45
C HIS A 319 -26.03 -13.48 -8.67
N GLU A 320 -26.71 -14.33 -9.44
CA GLU A 320 -26.21 -15.68 -9.72
C GLU A 320 -24.88 -15.66 -10.50
N HIS A 321 -24.74 -14.75 -11.47
CA HIS A 321 -23.51 -14.56 -12.22
C HIS A 321 -22.40 -14.02 -11.31
N ALA A 322 -22.72 -13.13 -10.38
CA ALA A 322 -21.77 -12.62 -9.39
C ALA A 322 -21.24 -13.74 -8.47
N VAL A 323 -22.11 -14.69 -8.07
CA VAL A 323 -21.70 -15.88 -7.30
C VAL A 323 -20.75 -16.76 -8.11
N ARG A 324 -21.08 -17.07 -9.37
CA ARG A 324 -20.18 -17.83 -10.27
C ARG A 324 -18.84 -17.12 -10.49
N MET A 325 -18.83 -15.79 -10.54
CA MET A 325 -17.60 -15.01 -10.61
C MET A 325 -16.76 -15.09 -9.31
N ALA A 326 -17.43 -15.21 -8.15
CA ALA A 326 -16.76 -15.47 -6.87
C ALA A 326 -16.14 -16.87 -6.84
N GLU A 327 -16.84 -17.89 -7.35
CA GLU A 327 -16.34 -19.26 -7.49
C GLU A 327 -15.11 -19.33 -8.42
N TYR A 328 -15.20 -18.70 -9.60
CA TYR A 328 -14.06 -18.55 -10.52
C TYR A 328 -12.84 -17.92 -9.83
N SER A 329 -13.08 -16.90 -8.99
CA SER A 329 -12.01 -16.21 -8.28
C SER A 329 -11.38 -17.07 -7.18
N ALA A 330 -12.15 -17.97 -6.55
CA ALA A 330 -11.71 -18.86 -5.48
C ALA A 330 -11.03 -20.15 -5.97
N ALA A 331 -11.28 -20.56 -7.22
CA ALA A 331 -10.72 -21.78 -7.79
C ALA A 331 -9.17 -21.76 -7.79
N ALA A 332 -8.57 -22.81 -7.23
CA ALA A 332 -7.12 -22.95 -7.10
C ALA A 332 -6.41 -23.10 -8.46
N ASP A 333 -7.08 -23.71 -9.43
CA ASP A 333 -6.60 -24.00 -10.78
C ASP A 333 -7.15 -23.03 -11.84
N ARG A 334 -7.66 -21.86 -11.42
CA ARG A 334 -8.29 -20.90 -12.33
C ARG A 334 -7.39 -20.57 -13.54
N PRO A 335 -7.92 -20.60 -14.77
CA PRO A 335 -7.13 -20.31 -15.96
C PRO A 335 -6.67 -18.86 -15.98
N THR A 336 -5.45 -18.61 -16.43
CA THR A 336 -4.98 -17.24 -16.70
C THR A 336 -5.83 -16.64 -17.82
N PRO A 337 -6.51 -15.50 -17.61
CA PRO A 337 -7.34 -14.88 -18.65
C PRO A 337 -6.52 -14.58 -19.90
N LYS A 338 -7.11 -14.84 -21.08
CA LYS A 338 -6.57 -14.39 -22.36
C LYS A 338 -6.59 -12.87 -22.40
N LYS A 339 -5.60 -12.28 -23.05
CA LYS A 339 -5.54 -10.84 -23.31
C LYS A 339 -6.06 -10.62 -24.71
N VAL A 340 -7.09 -9.80 -24.84
CA VAL A 340 -7.66 -9.41 -26.12
C VAL A 340 -7.22 -7.98 -26.36
N VAL A 341 -6.55 -7.75 -27.48
CA VAL A 341 -6.20 -6.40 -27.92
C VAL A 341 -7.21 -5.98 -28.96
N ASP A 342 -7.90 -4.87 -28.70
CA ASP A 342 -8.95 -4.36 -29.58
C ASP A 342 -9.00 -2.83 -29.43
N GLY A 343 -9.09 -2.10 -30.54
CA GLY A 343 -9.13 -0.64 -30.54
C GLY A 343 -7.99 0.07 -29.81
N GLY A 344 -6.79 -0.52 -29.75
CA GLY A 344 -5.64 0.04 -29.01
C GLY A 344 -5.74 -0.10 -27.49
N ARG A 345 -6.68 -0.92 -27.00
CA ARG A 345 -6.86 -1.29 -25.59
C ARG A 345 -6.61 -2.76 -25.37
N VAL A 346 -6.30 -3.13 -24.13
CA VAL A 346 -6.09 -4.51 -23.70
C VAL A 346 -7.16 -4.89 -22.69
N PHE A 347 -7.92 -5.94 -23.00
CA PHE A 347 -8.96 -6.49 -22.14
C PHE A 347 -8.53 -7.85 -21.60
N ALA A 348 -8.84 -8.10 -20.32
CA ALA A 348 -8.78 -9.44 -19.76
C ALA A 348 -10.08 -10.17 -20.10
N ALA A 349 -10.00 -11.21 -20.93
CA ALA A 349 -11.13 -12.09 -21.23
C ALA A 349 -11.45 -12.99 -20.04
N LEU A 350 -12.01 -12.37 -18.99
CA LEU A 350 -12.58 -13.01 -17.82
C LEU A 350 -13.95 -13.60 -18.18
N PRO A 351 -14.56 -14.44 -17.30
CA PRO A 351 -15.96 -14.81 -17.45
C PRO A 351 -16.82 -13.57 -17.70
N TYR A 352 -17.79 -13.71 -18.61
CA TYR A 352 -18.73 -12.67 -19.03
C TYR A 352 -18.18 -11.53 -19.92
N PHE A 353 -16.94 -11.62 -20.39
CA PHE A 353 -16.42 -10.65 -21.37
C PHE A 353 -17.20 -10.73 -22.68
N ARG A 354 -17.91 -9.64 -23.04
CA ARG A 354 -18.81 -9.54 -24.21
C ARG A 354 -19.89 -10.63 -24.26
N ASP A 355 -20.35 -11.06 -23.09
CA ASP A 355 -21.41 -12.05 -22.96
C ASP A 355 -22.79 -11.38 -23.07
N PRO A 356 -23.64 -11.75 -24.04
CA PRO A 356 -24.95 -11.15 -24.23
C PRO A 356 -25.93 -11.44 -23.07
N ALA A 357 -25.63 -12.37 -22.17
CA ALA A 357 -26.51 -12.67 -21.03
C ALA A 357 -26.49 -11.58 -19.94
N VAL A 358 -25.43 -10.77 -19.88
CA VAL A 358 -25.25 -9.72 -18.85
C VAL A 358 -24.83 -8.36 -19.41
N GLU A 359 -24.39 -8.30 -20.67
CA GLU A 359 -24.09 -7.07 -21.41
C GLU A 359 -23.19 -6.06 -20.66
N LEU A 360 -22.20 -6.56 -19.93
CA LEU A 360 -21.26 -5.70 -19.19
C LEU A 360 -20.37 -4.88 -20.15
N PRO A 361 -20.08 -3.61 -19.85
CA PRO A 361 -19.22 -2.79 -20.69
C PRO A 361 -17.77 -3.27 -20.66
N ASP A 362 -17.10 -3.24 -21.82
CA ASP A 362 -15.70 -3.64 -21.99
C ASP A 362 -14.74 -2.91 -21.03
N SER A 363 -15.09 -1.71 -20.57
CA SER A 363 -14.30 -0.92 -19.60
C SER A 363 -14.07 -1.66 -18.27
N VAL A 364 -14.98 -2.55 -17.87
CA VAL A 364 -14.84 -3.39 -16.65
C VAL A 364 -13.70 -4.41 -16.81
N PHE A 365 -13.45 -4.84 -18.04
CA PHE A 365 -12.42 -5.82 -18.40
C PHE A 365 -11.10 -5.17 -18.82
N ASP A 366 -11.06 -3.85 -18.92
CA ASP A 366 -9.90 -3.08 -19.39
C ASP A 366 -8.74 -3.17 -18.40
N ILE A 367 -7.60 -3.65 -18.89
CA ILE A 367 -6.32 -3.76 -18.19
C ILE A 367 -5.22 -2.98 -18.89
N THR A 368 -5.55 -2.14 -19.88
CA THR A 368 -4.61 -1.36 -20.69
C THR A 368 -3.60 -0.66 -19.79
N ASP A 369 -4.09 0.01 -18.74
CA ASP A 369 -3.22 0.76 -17.87
C ASP A 369 -2.38 -0.08 -16.91
N GLN A 370 -2.76 -1.33 -16.70
CA GLN A 370 -2.07 -2.31 -15.85
C GLN A 370 -0.99 -3.08 -16.61
N MET A 371 -0.89 -2.90 -17.93
CA MET A 371 0.09 -3.57 -18.77
C MET A 371 1.50 -3.04 -18.49
N LYS A 372 2.32 -3.91 -17.90
CA LYS A 372 3.73 -3.61 -17.61
C LYS A 372 4.60 -3.83 -18.84
N VAL A 373 5.50 -2.88 -19.09
CA VAL A 373 6.61 -3.04 -20.02
C VAL A 373 7.81 -3.58 -19.26
N MET A 374 8.27 -4.78 -19.63
CA MET A 374 9.56 -5.32 -19.21
C MET A 374 10.64 -4.70 -20.09
N MET A 375 11.69 -4.16 -19.49
CA MET A 375 12.82 -3.62 -20.24
C MET A 375 14.12 -3.74 -19.47
N GLU A 376 15.22 -3.74 -20.22
CA GLU A 376 16.58 -3.61 -19.69
C GLU A 376 17.48 -3.00 -20.77
N LEU A 377 18.32 -2.05 -20.37
CA LEU A 377 19.39 -1.51 -21.20
C LEU A 377 20.66 -2.34 -21.01
N GLN A 378 21.15 -2.98 -22.07
CA GLN A 378 22.30 -3.90 -22.00
C GLN A 378 23.58 -3.26 -22.53
N THR A 379 23.46 -2.40 -23.54
CA THR A 379 24.59 -1.72 -24.17
C THR A 379 24.29 -0.23 -24.31
N LEU A 380 25.25 0.60 -23.91
CA LEU A 380 25.33 2.03 -24.21
C LEU A 380 26.76 2.31 -24.67
N ARG A 381 26.93 2.75 -25.92
CA ARG A 381 28.24 3.09 -26.48
C ARG A 381 28.15 4.28 -27.43
N TRP A 382 29.27 4.95 -27.63
CA TRP A 382 29.38 6.09 -28.53
C TRP A 382 30.20 5.75 -29.78
N SER A 383 29.83 6.36 -30.90
CA SER A 383 30.65 6.43 -32.11
C SER A 383 30.51 7.84 -32.68
N GLY A 384 31.43 8.73 -32.31
CA GLY A 384 31.27 10.17 -32.53
C GLY A 384 29.99 10.70 -31.88
N SER A 385 29.16 11.44 -32.63
CA SER A 385 27.87 11.96 -32.19
C SER A 385 26.73 10.93 -32.13
N ILE A 386 27.00 9.67 -32.50
CA ILE A 386 26.00 8.60 -32.53
C ILE A 386 26.02 7.83 -31.22
N LEU A 387 24.90 7.89 -30.50
CA LEU A 387 24.63 7.07 -29.33
C LEU A 387 24.01 5.74 -29.77
N HIS A 388 24.69 4.64 -29.46
CA HIS A 388 24.22 3.29 -29.72
C HIS A 388 23.60 2.72 -28.44
N LEU A 389 22.34 2.30 -28.53
CA LEU A 389 21.58 1.71 -27.42
C LEU A 389 21.11 0.32 -27.82
N GLU A 390 21.36 -0.68 -26.98
CA GLU A 390 20.86 -2.05 -27.20
C GLU A 390 20.29 -2.63 -25.91
N GLY A 391 19.23 -3.41 -26.04
CA GLY A 391 18.56 -4.00 -24.91
C GLY A 391 17.31 -4.76 -25.32
N PHE A 392 16.38 -4.92 -24.38
CA PHE A 392 15.04 -5.45 -24.68
C PHE A 392 13.95 -4.58 -24.09
N ALA A 393 12.77 -4.58 -24.73
CA ALA A 393 11.60 -3.87 -24.24
C ALA A 393 10.30 -4.49 -24.82
N PHE A 394 9.40 -4.99 -23.98
CA PHE A 394 8.15 -5.60 -24.45
C PHE A 394 7.07 -5.57 -23.36
N PHE A 395 5.81 -5.63 -23.76
CA PHE A 395 4.72 -5.87 -22.80
C PHE A 395 4.83 -7.28 -22.22
N ASP A 396 4.92 -7.40 -20.89
CA ASP A 396 5.18 -8.68 -20.20
C ASP A 396 4.21 -9.79 -20.64
N GLN A 397 2.94 -9.44 -20.82
CA GLN A 397 1.86 -10.40 -21.10
C GLN A 397 1.29 -10.33 -22.52
N LEU A 398 1.88 -9.55 -23.44
CA LEU A 398 1.48 -9.55 -24.86
C LEU A 398 2.54 -10.22 -25.74
N SER A 399 2.16 -10.51 -26.98
CA SER A 399 3.06 -11.04 -27.99
C SER A 399 4.11 -10.00 -28.39
N THR A 400 5.25 -10.47 -28.89
CA THR A 400 6.29 -9.61 -29.50
C THR A 400 6.26 -9.62 -31.03
N ALA A 401 5.42 -10.46 -31.66
CA ALA A 401 5.43 -10.68 -33.11
C ALA A 401 5.10 -9.42 -33.94
N SER A 402 4.19 -8.57 -33.45
CA SER A 402 3.71 -7.35 -34.12
C SER A 402 4.12 -6.06 -33.39
N ARG A 403 5.22 -6.12 -32.62
CA ARG A 403 5.68 -5.01 -31.78
C ARG A 403 6.37 -3.93 -32.61
N ARG A 404 6.13 -2.66 -32.29
CA ARG A 404 7.02 -1.55 -32.70
C ARG A 404 7.61 -0.87 -31.48
N THR A 405 8.93 -0.74 -31.46
CA THR A 405 9.68 0.00 -30.44
C THR A 405 10.37 1.19 -31.09
N ARG A 406 10.43 2.33 -30.40
CA ARG A 406 11.19 3.51 -30.79
C ARG A 406 11.95 4.06 -29.59
N VAL A 407 13.10 4.69 -29.83
CA VAL A 407 13.72 5.57 -28.83
C VAL A 407 13.12 6.95 -29.00
N LEU A 408 12.79 7.60 -27.89
CA LEU A 408 12.27 8.94 -27.83
C LEU A 408 13.19 9.77 -26.93
N LEU A 409 13.65 10.91 -27.43
CA LEU A 409 14.30 11.93 -26.60
C LEU A 409 13.31 13.06 -26.36
N ARG A 410 13.08 13.43 -25.10
CA ARG A 410 12.18 14.53 -24.74
C ARG A 410 12.93 15.62 -23.98
N HIS A 411 12.92 16.84 -24.48
CA HIS A 411 13.50 17.99 -23.79
C HIS A 411 12.63 18.36 -22.58
N ARG A 412 13.22 18.42 -21.38
CA ARG A 412 12.47 18.51 -20.12
C ARG A 412 11.70 19.82 -19.96
N ASP A 413 12.26 20.94 -20.42
CA ASP A 413 11.65 22.26 -20.20
C ASP A 413 10.67 22.66 -21.31
N THR A 414 10.87 22.15 -22.53
CA THR A 414 10.09 22.57 -23.71
C THR A 414 9.10 21.49 -24.16
N GLY A 415 9.28 20.24 -23.73
CA GLY A 415 8.50 19.10 -24.18
C GLY A 415 8.80 18.66 -25.62
N THR A 416 9.80 19.24 -26.29
CA THR A 416 10.20 18.87 -27.66
C THR A 416 10.60 17.41 -27.73
N GLU A 417 10.14 16.69 -28.75
CA GLU A 417 10.33 15.25 -28.90
C GLU A 417 11.04 14.86 -30.20
N GLU A 418 12.12 14.08 -30.07
CA GLU A 418 12.85 13.49 -31.20
C GLU A 418 12.71 11.96 -31.18
N ARG A 419 12.36 11.38 -32.34
CA ARG A 419 11.98 9.96 -32.45
C ARG A 419 12.94 9.20 -33.35
N TYR A 420 13.51 8.13 -32.81
CA TYR A 420 14.49 7.31 -33.50
C TYR A 420 13.95 5.88 -33.68
N SER A 421 14.07 5.39 -34.91
CA SER A 421 13.75 4.00 -35.25
C SER A 421 14.74 3.04 -34.59
N VAL A 422 14.27 1.83 -34.28
CA VAL A 422 15.12 0.75 -33.77
C VAL A 422 15.07 -0.44 -34.71
N THR A 423 16.16 -1.18 -34.78
CA THR A 423 16.21 -2.50 -35.38
C THR A 423 15.79 -3.52 -34.33
N ALA A 424 14.78 -4.34 -34.63
CA ALA A 424 14.40 -5.46 -33.78
C ALA A 424 15.32 -6.65 -34.08
N HIS A 425 15.78 -7.34 -33.03
CA HIS A 425 16.60 -8.53 -33.16
C HIS A 425 15.90 -9.74 -32.53
N ARG A 426 16.09 -10.91 -33.17
CA ARG A 426 15.64 -12.18 -32.63
C ARG A 426 16.55 -12.67 -31.52
N ASP A 427 15.95 -13.06 -30.41
CA ASP A 427 16.63 -13.76 -29.32
C ASP A 427 15.70 -14.82 -28.71
N ASP A 428 15.88 -16.07 -29.13
CA ASP A 428 15.03 -17.19 -28.68
C ASP A 428 15.20 -17.53 -27.19
N LYS A 429 16.23 -16.99 -26.52
CA LYS A 429 16.43 -17.15 -25.07
C LYS A 429 15.65 -16.13 -24.25
N LEU A 430 15.19 -15.05 -24.88
CA LEU A 430 14.47 -14.00 -24.16
C LEU A 430 13.09 -14.51 -23.75
N VAL A 431 12.78 -14.41 -22.45
CA VAL A 431 11.51 -14.83 -21.87
C VAL A 431 10.89 -13.73 -21.02
N ASN A 432 9.59 -13.81 -20.81
CA ASN A 432 8.88 -12.90 -19.90
C ASN A 432 8.97 -13.36 -18.44
N SER A 433 8.29 -12.66 -17.52
CA SER A 433 8.25 -12.99 -16.08
C SER A 433 7.72 -14.39 -15.75
N LYS A 434 7.04 -15.05 -16.70
CA LYS A 434 6.48 -16.40 -16.59
C LYS A 434 7.24 -17.44 -17.43
N GLY A 435 8.45 -17.13 -17.90
CA GLY A 435 9.26 -18.04 -18.71
C GLY A 435 8.75 -18.26 -20.14
N ARG A 436 7.78 -17.46 -20.62
CA ARG A 436 7.26 -17.59 -22.00
C ARG A 436 8.19 -16.88 -22.99
N PRO A 437 8.48 -17.47 -24.17
CA PRO A 437 9.36 -16.86 -25.16
C PRO A 437 8.91 -15.47 -25.63
N ARG A 438 9.88 -14.58 -25.83
CA ARG A 438 9.74 -13.17 -26.25
C ARG A 438 10.76 -12.84 -27.32
N ALA A 439 10.85 -13.70 -28.34
CA ALA A 439 11.96 -13.71 -29.29
C ALA A 439 12.19 -12.36 -29.99
N MET A 440 11.14 -11.58 -30.28
CA MET A 440 11.26 -10.26 -30.93
C MET A 440 11.41 -9.11 -29.92
N GLY A 441 11.80 -9.41 -28.67
CA GLY A 441 11.86 -8.45 -27.58
C GLY A 441 13.08 -7.54 -27.61
N ARG A 442 14.14 -7.85 -28.37
CA ARG A 442 15.35 -7.03 -28.43
C ARG A 442 15.21 -5.82 -29.35
N PHE A 443 15.96 -4.78 -29.04
CA PHE A 443 16.09 -3.59 -29.88
C PHE A 443 17.56 -3.16 -29.94
N ALA A 444 17.94 -2.57 -31.07
CA ALA A 444 19.16 -1.82 -31.25
C ALA A 444 18.83 -0.48 -31.93
N ALA A 445 19.30 0.62 -31.36
CA ALA A 445 19.06 1.96 -31.86
C ALA A 445 20.38 2.68 -32.11
N ARG A 446 20.40 3.49 -33.18
CA ARG A 446 21.47 4.45 -33.49
C ARG A 446 20.84 5.83 -33.45
N VAL A 447 21.20 6.61 -32.44
CA VAL A 447 20.63 7.92 -32.15
C VAL A 447 21.68 8.96 -32.51
N ASN A 448 21.51 9.66 -33.63
CA ASN A 448 22.43 10.72 -34.03
C ASN A 448 22.02 12.04 -33.38
N LEU A 449 22.78 12.51 -32.39
CA LEU A 449 22.43 13.71 -31.64
C LEU A 449 22.86 15.01 -32.35
N ALA A 450 23.68 14.90 -33.40
CA ALA A 450 24.12 16.03 -34.22
C ALA A 450 23.15 16.38 -35.36
N GLN A 451 22.15 15.54 -35.60
CA GLN A 451 21.16 15.70 -36.66
C GLN A 451 19.78 15.22 -36.15
N SER A 452 19.07 16.11 -35.47
CA SER A 452 17.64 15.96 -35.15
C SER A 452 16.78 16.09 -36.40
N SER A 453 15.46 15.93 -36.23
CA SER A 453 14.49 15.97 -37.32
C SER A 453 14.48 17.28 -38.13
N ASP A 454 14.93 18.38 -37.53
CA ASP A 454 15.12 19.70 -38.14
C ASP A 454 16.49 19.90 -38.80
N GLY A 455 17.35 18.88 -38.78
CA GLY A 455 18.67 18.89 -39.40
C GLY A 455 19.79 19.52 -38.56
N TRP A 456 19.50 19.95 -37.34
CA TRP A 456 20.46 20.57 -36.43
C TRP A 456 20.91 19.61 -35.32
N PRO A 457 21.96 19.93 -34.55
CA PRO A 457 22.20 19.23 -33.29
C PRO A 457 21.07 19.49 -32.28
N LEU A 458 20.85 18.54 -31.37
CA LEU A 458 19.89 18.73 -30.29
C LEU A 458 20.22 19.98 -29.47
N ALA A 459 19.16 20.73 -29.12
CA ALA A 459 19.29 21.95 -28.34
C ALA A 459 19.90 21.70 -26.95
N PRO A 460 20.65 22.68 -26.39
CA PRO A 460 21.11 22.63 -25.00
C PRO A 460 19.96 22.44 -24.01
N GLY A 461 20.21 21.63 -22.98
CA GLY A 461 19.26 21.32 -21.90
C GLY A 461 19.30 19.84 -21.51
N ILE A 462 18.33 19.43 -20.69
CA ILE A 462 18.19 18.05 -20.21
C ILE A 462 17.19 17.32 -21.09
N TRP A 463 17.62 16.22 -21.69
CA TRP A 463 16.79 15.33 -22.50
C TRP A 463 16.56 14.00 -21.78
N ASP A 464 15.29 13.68 -21.53
CA ASP A 464 14.90 12.36 -21.03
C ASP A 464 15.00 11.33 -22.15
N VAL A 465 15.61 10.16 -21.87
CA VAL A 465 15.70 9.05 -22.82
C VAL A 465 14.60 8.04 -22.51
N LEU A 466 13.63 7.91 -23.41
CA LEU A 466 12.49 7.01 -23.25
C LEU A 466 12.45 5.94 -24.35
N LEU A 467 11.76 4.84 -24.07
CA LEU A 467 11.31 3.88 -25.07
C LEU A 467 9.80 4.02 -25.27
N SER A 468 9.37 4.16 -26.52
CA SER A 468 7.98 4.01 -26.92
C SER A 468 7.76 2.59 -27.42
N VAL A 469 7.12 1.75 -26.61
CA VAL A 469 6.80 0.35 -26.93
C VAL A 469 5.33 0.26 -27.31
N SER A 470 5.06 -0.33 -28.47
CA SER A 470 3.70 -0.48 -28.98
C SER A 470 3.42 -1.90 -29.49
N PHE A 471 2.18 -2.33 -29.33
CA PHE A 471 1.66 -3.60 -29.85
C PHE A 471 0.18 -3.41 -30.20
N GLU A 472 -0.17 -3.63 -31.48
CA GLU A 472 -1.57 -3.58 -31.97
C GLU A 472 -2.35 -2.33 -31.48
N GLY A 473 -1.72 -1.15 -31.58
CA GLY A 473 -2.32 0.14 -31.18
C GLY A 473 -2.10 0.53 -29.72
N VAL A 474 -1.82 -0.42 -28.82
CA VAL A 474 -1.49 -0.16 -27.42
C VAL A 474 -0.08 0.42 -27.35
N THR A 475 0.10 1.62 -26.81
CA THR A 475 1.41 2.29 -26.72
C THR A 475 1.72 2.71 -25.29
N ARG A 476 2.94 2.43 -24.84
CA ARG A 476 3.50 2.93 -23.57
C ARG A 476 4.85 3.57 -23.82
N GLN A 477 5.02 4.77 -23.26
CA GLN A 477 6.32 5.42 -23.17
C GLN A 477 6.87 5.21 -21.78
N VAL A 478 8.12 4.77 -21.69
CA VAL A 478 8.76 4.40 -20.43
C VAL A 478 10.19 4.96 -20.38
N PRO A 479 10.61 5.56 -19.25
CA PRO A 479 12.00 6.00 -19.08
C PRO A 479 12.97 4.82 -19.16
N LEU A 480 14.05 4.98 -19.90
CA LEU A 480 15.09 3.96 -20.05
C LEU A 480 16.14 4.11 -18.93
N GLY A 481 16.81 3.02 -18.55
CA GLY A 481 18.02 3.07 -17.71
C GLY A 481 17.86 2.55 -16.27
N ALA A 482 16.67 2.59 -15.66
CA ALA A 482 16.50 2.11 -14.28
C ALA A 482 16.85 0.61 -14.13
N GLN A 483 16.53 -0.19 -15.14
CA GLN A 483 16.99 -1.57 -15.29
C GLN A 483 18.06 -1.58 -16.38
N ARG A 484 19.31 -1.85 -15.99
CA ARG A 484 20.46 -1.85 -16.91
C ARG A 484 21.54 -2.83 -16.46
N ALA A 485 22.33 -3.30 -17.43
CA ALA A 485 23.49 -4.15 -17.16
C ALA A 485 24.62 -3.34 -16.50
N ALA A 486 25.40 -3.98 -15.62
CA ALA A 486 26.51 -3.33 -14.91
C ALA A 486 27.57 -2.73 -15.85
N SER A 487 27.74 -3.29 -17.05
CA SER A 487 28.63 -2.75 -18.11
C SER A 487 28.24 -1.34 -18.56
N VAL A 488 26.96 -0.97 -18.43
CA VAL A 488 26.45 0.36 -18.79
C VAL A 488 26.87 1.43 -17.77
N ASP A 489 27.01 1.06 -16.49
CA ASP A 489 27.41 1.99 -15.43
C ASP A 489 28.87 2.45 -15.56
N VAL A 490 29.74 1.64 -16.18
CA VAL A 490 31.17 1.91 -16.31
C VAL A 490 31.50 2.86 -17.48
N VAL A 491 30.66 2.90 -18.52
CA VAL A 491 30.97 3.53 -19.84
C VAL A 491 30.29 4.90 -20.04
N SER A 492 29.43 5.34 -19.13
CA SER A 492 28.39 6.35 -19.40
C SER A 492 28.68 7.79 -18.95
N ARG A 493 29.93 8.18 -18.65
CA ARG A 493 30.22 9.57 -18.17
C ARG A 493 31.13 10.40 -19.07
N LEU A 494 31.63 9.84 -20.17
CA LEU A 494 32.51 10.61 -21.05
C LEU A 494 31.68 11.61 -21.89
N PRO A 495 32.02 12.90 -21.84
CA PRO A 495 31.39 13.91 -22.69
C PRO A 495 31.64 13.60 -24.17
N GLN A 496 30.66 13.85 -25.01
CA GLN A 496 30.76 13.69 -26.45
C GLN A 496 30.44 14.99 -27.19
N VAL A 497 31.32 15.36 -28.10
CA VAL A 497 31.15 16.56 -28.94
C VAL A 497 30.15 16.23 -30.05
N LEU A 498 29.09 17.04 -30.15
CA LEU A 498 28.05 16.93 -31.17
C LEU A 498 28.35 17.81 -32.39
N GLY A 499 29.06 18.91 -32.20
CA GLY A 499 29.37 19.90 -33.24
C GLY A 499 29.64 21.29 -32.64
N HIS A 500 29.77 22.29 -33.50
CA HIS A 500 29.89 23.69 -33.08
C HIS A 500 28.57 24.22 -32.51
N SER A 501 28.64 25.12 -31.54
CA SER A 501 27.45 25.82 -31.05
C SER A 501 26.89 26.73 -32.16
N PRO A 502 25.57 26.70 -32.40
CA PRO A 502 24.92 27.64 -33.31
C PRO A 502 24.66 29.02 -32.67
N ARG A 503 24.93 29.19 -31.36
CA ARG A 503 24.61 30.42 -30.59
C ARG A 503 25.83 31.17 -30.10
N THR A 504 26.91 30.45 -29.81
CA THR A 504 28.10 30.99 -29.16
C THR A 504 29.34 30.64 -29.99
N GLU A 505 30.04 31.68 -30.48
CA GLU A 505 31.28 31.53 -31.23
C GLU A 505 32.35 30.82 -30.36
N ASP A 506 33.21 30.02 -31.00
CA ASP A 506 34.24 29.18 -30.36
C ASP A 506 33.76 28.12 -29.36
N HIS A 507 32.45 27.91 -29.19
CA HIS A 507 31.91 26.85 -28.34
C HIS A 507 31.50 25.61 -29.13
N GLN A 508 31.51 24.47 -28.46
CA GLN A 508 31.01 23.20 -28.94
C GLN A 508 29.80 22.75 -28.13
N LEU A 509 28.86 22.07 -28.79
CA LEU A 509 27.80 21.35 -28.13
C LEU A 509 28.32 20.01 -27.63
N VAL A 510 28.17 19.76 -26.34
CA VAL A 510 28.66 18.57 -25.66
C VAL A 510 27.48 17.86 -24.98
N ALA A 511 27.32 16.57 -25.29
CA ALA A 511 26.37 15.69 -24.62
C ALA A 511 27.07 14.85 -23.55
N VAL A 512 26.46 14.77 -22.37
CA VAL A 512 26.91 13.94 -21.25
C VAL A 512 25.74 13.03 -20.84
N PRO A 513 25.90 11.69 -20.88
CA PRO A 513 24.91 10.80 -20.29
C PRO A 513 24.96 10.92 -18.75
N ALA A 514 23.80 10.96 -18.13
CA ALA A 514 23.66 10.96 -16.68
C ALA A 514 22.43 10.14 -16.24
N TYR A 515 22.29 9.94 -14.93
CA TYR A 515 21.16 9.20 -14.35
C TYR A 515 20.49 10.03 -13.26
N THR A 516 19.16 10.02 -13.27
CA THR A 516 18.33 10.58 -12.18
C THR A 516 18.46 9.75 -10.90
N GLU A 517 17.94 10.25 -9.78
CA GLU A 517 17.86 9.48 -8.52
C GLU A 517 17.08 8.17 -8.67
N GLN A 518 16.07 8.12 -9.56
CA GLN A 518 15.34 6.89 -9.87
C GLN A 518 16.10 5.96 -10.83
N GLY A 519 17.30 6.34 -11.25
CA GLY A 519 18.15 5.57 -12.17
C GLY A 519 17.76 5.69 -13.64
N HIS A 520 16.91 6.63 -14.03
CA HIS A 520 16.58 6.87 -15.45
C HIS A 520 17.70 7.61 -16.17
N LEU A 521 18.03 7.17 -17.39
CA LEU A 521 19.02 7.75 -18.27
C LEU A 521 18.52 9.09 -18.83
N ILE A 522 19.37 10.10 -18.74
CA ILE A 522 19.18 11.43 -19.35
C ILE A 522 20.43 11.79 -20.16
N LEU A 523 20.27 12.72 -21.10
CA LEU A 523 21.37 13.37 -21.81
C LEU A 523 21.38 14.85 -21.42
N GLU A 524 22.47 15.30 -20.82
CA GLU A 524 22.71 16.71 -20.57
C GLU A 524 23.49 17.29 -21.75
N ILE A 525 22.87 18.21 -22.48
CA ILE A 525 23.48 18.88 -23.62
C ILE A 525 23.80 20.31 -23.20
N SER A 526 25.06 20.70 -23.33
CA SER A 526 25.53 22.03 -22.93
C SER A 526 26.51 22.59 -23.94
N GLU A 527 26.58 23.91 -24.03
CA GLU A 527 27.62 24.61 -24.78
C GLU A 527 28.85 24.75 -23.89
N ARG A 528 30.02 24.36 -24.42
CA ARG A 528 31.29 24.42 -23.70
C ARG A 528 32.40 24.88 -24.63
N LEU A 529 33.42 25.52 -24.08
CA LEU A 529 34.68 25.68 -24.79
C LEU A 529 35.27 24.29 -25.13
N PRO A 530 35.98 24.13 -26.26
CA PRO A 530 36.65 22.89 -26.61
C PRO A 530 37.56 22.45 -25.46
N LEU A 531 37.46 21.18 -25.07
CA LEU A 531 38.39 20.63 -24.07
C LEU A 531 39.81 20.73 -24.64
N PRO A 532 40.81 21.16 -23.85
CA PRO A 532 42.20 21.19 -24.31
C PRO A 532 42.60 19.77 -24.73
N GLN A 533 43.19 19.63 -25.92
CA GLN A 533 43.75 18.37 -26.37
C GLN A 533 44.87 17.98 -25.40
N LEU A 534 44.66 16.89 -24.65
CA LEU A 534 45.74 16.24 -23.92
C LEU A 534 46.47 15.38 -24.96
N ASP A 535 47.68 15.83 -25.31
CA ASP A 535 48.63 15.09 -26.16
C ASP A 535 49.01 13.72 -25.57
#